data_AF-A0A2Z6D4M0-F1
#
_entry.id   AF-A0A2Z6D4M0-F1
#
_cell.length_a   1.000
_cell.length_b   1.000
_cell.length_c   1.000
_cell.angle_alpha   90.00
_cell.angle_beta   90.00
_cell.angle_gamma   90.00
#
_symmetry.space_group_name_H-M   'P 1'
#
loop_
_entity.id
_entity.type
_entity.pdbx_description
1 polymer ?
#
loop_
_entity_poly.entity_id
_entity_poly.type
_entity_poly.pdbx_seq_one_letter_code
_entity_poly.pdbx_strand_id
1 'polypeptide(L)' 'MISRPLPDLITHCQQQLIEITQHPDYQNLIAKGYHPDLTIGDAQTALTYLIDALEPTLIVLQLDERIAITDELLTPPAKK' A
#
# COMPACT_ATOMS: atom_id res chain seq x y z
N MET A 1 17.35 -7.69 12.48
CA MET A 1 16.48 -7.69 11.29
C MET A 1 16.16 -6.25 10.96
N ILE A 2 16.39 -5.80 9.72
CA ILE A 2 15.97 -4.46 9.28
C ILE A 2 14.47 -4.58 9.00
N SER A 3 13.62 -3.99 9.85
CA SER A 3 12.19 -3.92 9.55
C SER A 3 11.98 -2.87 8.46
N ARG A 4 11.42 -3.28 7.31
CA ARG A 4 10.96 -2.33 6.30
C ARG A 4 9.53 -1.89 6.64
N PRO A 5 9.17 -0.61 6.39
CA PRO A 5 7.77 -0.19 6.39
C PRO A 5 6.92 -1.07 5.49
N LEU A 6 5.67 -1.32 5.88
CA LEU A 6 4.73 -2.15 5.09
C LEU A 6 4.55 -1.65 3.64
N PRO A 7 4.45 -0.33 3.36
CA PRO A 7 4.38 0.17 1.97
C PRO A 7 5.62 -0.19 1.13
N ASP A 8 6.82 -0.10 1.72
CA ASP A 8 8.07 -0.45 1.04
C ASP A 8 8.16 -1.95 0.78
N LEU A 9 7.66 -2.77 1.71
CA LEU A 9 7.58 -4.21 1.55
C LEU A 9 6.61 -4.60 0.42
N ILE A 10 5.43 -3.97 0.36
CA ILE A 10 4.45 -4.20 -0.70
C ILE A 10 5.06 -3.84 -2.06
N THR A 11 5.67 -2.67 -2.18
CA THR A 11 6.33 -2.22 -3.41
C THR A 11 7.41 -3.20 -3.85
N HIS A 12 8.22 -3.67 -2.91
CA HIS A 12 9.27 -4.66 -3.20
C HIS A 12 8.69 -5.99 -3.68
N CYS A 13 7.65 -6.51 -3.01
CA CYS A 13 7.00 -7.75 -3.42
C CYS A 13 6.35 -7.63 -4.80
N GLN A 14 5.73 -6.50 -5.14
CA GLN A 14 5.20 -6.26 -6.48
C GLN A 14 6.30 -6.35 -7.56
N GLN A 15 7.45 -5.72 -7.31
CA GLN A 15 8.60 -5.80 -8.21
C GLN A 15 9.09 -7.24 -8.38
N GLN A 16 9.21 -7.99 -7.29
CA GLN A 16 9.64 -9.39 -7.34
C GLN A 16 8.66 -10.27 -8.13
N LEU A 17 7.34 -10.06 -7.97
CA LEU A 17 6.35 -10.80 -8.77
C LEU A 17 6.51 -10.50 -10.27
N ILE A 18 6.78 -9.24 -10.64
CA ILE A 18 7.07 -8.87 -12.03
C ILE A 18 8.31 -9.62 -12.54
N GLU A 19 9.42 -9.58 -11.79
CA GLU A 19 10.66 -10.28 -12.15
C GLU A 19 10.43 -11.78 -12.33
N ILE A 20 9.68 -12.42 -11.43
CA ILE A 20 9.34 -13.85 -11.52
C ILE A 20 8.53 -14.13 -12.79
N THR A 21 7.50 -13.32 -13.09
CA THR A 21 6.68 -13.54 -14.30
C THR A 21 7.44 -13.38 -15.60
N GLN A 22 8.50 -12.56 -15.60
CA GLN A 22 9.36 -12.33 -16.75
C GLN A 22 10.51 -13.34 -16.84
N HIS A 23 10.74 -14.14 -15.79
CA HIS A 23 11.85 -15.08 -15.75
C HIS A 23 11.64 -16.24 -16.74
N PRO A 24 12.64 -16.59 -17.57
CA PRO A 24 12.49 -17.64 -18.59
C PRO A 24 12.13 -19.00 -17.98
N ASP A 25 12.67 -19.33 -16.81
CA ASP A 25 12.33 -20.61 -16.14
C ASP A 25 10.87 -20.66 -15.69
N TYR A 26 10.32 -19.55 -15.20
CA TYR A 26 8.91 -19.48 -14.83
C TYR A 26 8.03 -19.63 -16.07
N GLN A 27 8.35 -18.93 -17.17
CA GLN A 27 7.63 -19.06 -18.44
C GLN A 27 7.69 -20.49 -18.99
N ASN A 28 8.86 -21.13 -18.90
CA ASN A 28 9.04 -22.53 -19.32
C ASN A 28 8.22 -23.51 -18.48
N LEU A 29 8.08 -23.27 -17.16
CA LEU A 29 7.23 -24.09 -16.30
C LEU A 29 5.75 -23.97 -16.72
N ILE A 30 5.26 -22.75 -16.92
CA ILE A 30 3.88 -22.50 -17.37
C ILE A 30 3.64 -23.11 -18.76
N ALA A 31 4.59 -22.97 -19.70
CA ALA A 31 4.49 -23.56 -21.04
C ALA A 31 4.44 -25.10 -21.03
N LYS A 32 5.01 -25.73 -20.00
CA LYS A 32 4.93 -27.19 -19.78
C LYS A 32 3.62 -27.64 -19.10
N GLY A 33 2.69 -26.71 -18.84
CA GLY A 33 1.41 -27.00 -18.19
C GLY A 33 1.53 -27.14 -16.67
N TYR A 34 2.56 -26.55 -16.05
CA TYR A 34 2.63 -26.49 -14.60
C TYR A 34 1.57 -25.52 -14.06
N HIS A 35 0.68 -26.02 -13.22
CA HIS A 35 -0.37 -25.26 -12.55
C HIS A 35 -0.24 -25.49 -11.03
N PRO A 36 0.42 -24.57 -10.30
CA PRO A 36 0.48 -24.65 -8.84
C PRO A 36 -0.88 -24.31 -8.22
N ASP A 37 -1.13 -24.83 -7.01
CA ASP A 37 -2.33 -24.49 -6.23
C ASP A 37 -2.42 -22.99 -5.88
N LEU A 38 -1.27 -22.33 -5.74
CA LEU A 38 -1.15 -20.89 -5.56
C LEU A 38 -0.39 -20.28 -6.74
N THR A 39 -1.02 -19.30 -7.37
CA THR A 39 -0.53 -18.64 -8.57
C THR A 39 0.07 -17.27 -8.25
N ILE A 40 0.76 -16.68 -9.24
CA ILE A 40 1.15 -15.26 -9.16
C ILE A 40 -0.07 -14.36 -9.00
N GLY A 41 -1.23 -14.73 -9.59
CA GLY A 41 -2.48 -14.00 -9.41
C GLY A 41 -2.92 -13.95 -7.95
N ASP A 42 -2.80 -15.07 -7.23
CA ASP A 42 -3.14 -15.13 -5.80
C ASP A 42 -2.21 -14.24 -4.97
N ALA A 43 -0.92 -14.22 -5.30
CA ALA A 43 0.03 -13.31 -4.66
C ALA A 43 -0.29 -11.83 -4.95
N GLN A 44 -0.70 -11.50 -6.18
CA GLN A 44 -1.15 -10.15 -6.54
C GLN A 44 -2.40 -9.75 -5.76
N THR A 45 -3.39 -10.64 -5.66
CA THR A 45 -4.62 -10.42 -4.86
C THR A 45 -4.29 -10.19 -3.38
N ALA A 46 -3.39 -10.97 -2.81
CA ALA A 46 -2.95 -10.77 -1.42
C ALA A 46 -2.29 -9.40 -1.22
N LEU A 47 -1.47 -8.94 -2.17
CA LEU A 47 -0.88 -7.60 -2.12
C LEU A 47 -1.94 -6.50 -2.23
N THR A 48 -2.97 -6.68 -3.06
CA THR A 48 -4.12 -5.75 -3.11
C THR A 48 -4.81 -5.64 -1.75
N TYR A 49 -5.05 -6.75 -1.05
CA TYR A 49 -5.65 -6.69 0.29
C TYR A 49 -4.77 -5.96 1.31
N LEU A 50 -3.44 -6.10 1.21
CA LEU A 50 -2.52 -5.37 2.08
C LEU A 50 -2.53 -3.86 1.76
N ILE A 51 -2.67 -3.48 0.49
CA ILE A 51 -2.83 -2.08 0.07
C ILE A 51 -4.17 -1.53 0.57
N ASP A 52 -5.26 -2.26 0.38
CA ASP A 52 -6.59 -1.87 0.85
C ASP A 52 -6.64 -1.70 2.36
N ALA A 53 -5.84 -2.46 3.12
CA ALA A 53 -5.71 -2.30 4.57
C ALA A 53 -4.92 -1.04 4.99
N LEU A 54 -4.09 -0.49 4.11
CA LEU A 54 -3.36 0.77 4.37
C LEU A 54 -4.23 2.01 4.11
N GLU A 55 -5.08 1.98 3.09
CA GLU A 55 -5.98 3.08 2.70
C GLU A 55 -6.89 3.62 3.83
N PRO A 56 -7.48 2.82 4.75
CA PRO A 56 -8.27 3.37 5.87
C PRO A 56 -7.42 4.12 6.91
N THR A 57 -6.08 4.00 6.88
CA THR A 57 -5.17 4.68 7.81
C THR A 57 -4.76 6.07 7.31
N LEU A 58 -4.76 6.29 5.99
CA LEU A 58 -4.41 7.57 5.37
C LEU A 58 -5.45 8.67 5.62
N ILE A 59 -6.74 8.30 5.78
CA ILE A 59 -7.79 9.28 6.08
C ILE A 59 -7.68 9.81 7.52
N VAL A 60 -7.21 9.00 8.47
CA VAL A 60 -7.08 9.41 9.88
C VAL A 60 -5.85 10.31 10.08
N LEU A 61 -4.72 10.03 9.42
CA LEU A 61 -3.50 10.83 9.55
C LEU A 61 -3.57 12.19 8.83
N GLN A 62 -4.49 12.38 7.87
CA GLN A 62 -4.68 13.67 7.20
C GLN A 62 -5.68 14.61 7.91
N LEU A 63 -6.41 14.13 8.91
CA LEU A 63 -7.37 14.95 9.67
C LEU A 63 -6.75 15.64 10.89
N ASP A 64 -5.65 15.11 11.44
CA ASP A 64 -5.01 15.67 12.64
C ASP A 64 -4.22 16.97 12.35
N GLU A 65 -3.76 17.23 11.12
CA GLU A 65 -3.03 18.46 10.79
C GLU A 65 -3.94 19.67 10.46
N ARG A 66 -5.27 19.48 10.40
CA ARG A 66 -6.21 20.56 10.03
C ARG A 66 -6.97 21.18 11.21
N ILE A 67 -6.78 20.69 12.44
CA ILE A 67 -7.41 21.24 13.66
C ILE A 67 -6.38 22.03 14.49
N ALA A 68 -5.64 22.93 13.83
CA ALA A 68 -4.80 23.93 14.50
C ALA A 68 -5.08 25.37 14.04
N ILE A 69 -6.17 25.60 13.29
CA ILE A 69 -6.59 26.94 12.90
C ILE A 69 -8.08 27.06 13.18
N THR A 70 -8.43 27.51 14.38
CA THR A 70 -9.49 28.50 14.70
C THR A 70 -9.86 28.38 16.19
N ASP A 71 -9.02 28.85 17.09
CA ASP A 71 -9.48 29.33 18.41
C ASP A 71 -9.08 30.81 18.64
N GLU A 72 -8.37 31.42 17.68
CA GLU A 72 -7.85 32.79 17.79
C GLU A 72 -8.59 33.81 16.91
N LEU A 73 -9.79 33.50 16.40
CA LEU A 73 -10.58 34.42 15.58
C LEU A 73 -11.97 34.78 16.15
N LEU A 74 -12.23 34.48 17.44
CA LEU A 74 -13.52 34.75 18.07
C LEU A 74 -13.51 35.84 19.17
N THR A 75 -12.55 36.76 19.17
CA THR A 75 -12.69 37.98 20.00
C THR A 75 -13.43 39.06 19.20
N PRO A 76 -14.64 39.47 19.60
CA PRO A 76 -15.36 40.54 18.91
C PRO A 76 -14.61 41.88 19.04
N PRO A 77 -14.67 42.77 18.04
CA PRO A 77 -13.99 44.05 18.09
C PRO A 77 -14.54 44.91 19.24
N ALA A 78 -13.65 45.47 20.04
CA ALA A 78 -13.98 46.41 21.11
C ALA A 78 -14.69 47.64 20.53
N LYS A 79 -15.91 47.91 20.99
CA LYS A 79 -16.66 49.13 20.67
C LYS A 79 -15.91 50.34 21.26
N LYS A 80 -15.55 51.30 20.43
CA LYS A 80 -15.28 52.70 20.81
C LYS A 80 -16.24 53.60 20.06
#